data_AF-A0A536K9Y8-F1
#
_entry.id   AF-A0A536K9Y8-F1
#
_cell.length_a   1.000
_cell.length_b   1.000
_cell.length_c   1.000
_cell.angle_alpha   90.00
_cell.angle_beta   90.00
_cell.angle_gamma   90.00
#
_symmetry.space_group_name_H-M   'P 1'
#
loop_
_entity.id
_entity.type
_entity.pdbx_description
1 polymer ?
#
loop_
_entity_poly.entity_id
_entity_poly.type
_entity_poly.pdbx_seq_one_letter_code
_entity_poly.pdbx_strand_id
1 'polypeptide(L)' 'VLMLRHLKETAAADAMERAIAAVIEEGRAVTYDLKSRRDDPTSVGTSQVADAIVEKLAG' A
#
# COMPACT_ATOMS: atom_id res chain seq x y z
N VAL A 1 3.31 -2.09 9.89
CA VAL A 1 3.72 -3.52 10.00
C VAL A 1 4.49 -3.80 11.29
N LEU A 2 5.66 -3.18 11.54
CA LEU A 2 6.49 -3.53 12.70
C LEU A 2 5.82 -3.36 14.07
N MET A 3 4.98 -2.32 14.24
CA MET A 3 4.21 -2.13 15.47
C MET A 3 3.21 -3.29 15.71
N LEU A 4 2.54 -3.76 14.66
CA LEU A 4 1.63 -4.92 14.77
C LEU A 4 2.41 -6.18 15.17
N ARG A 5 3.60 -6.40 14.58
CA ARG A 5 4.48 -7.51 14.98
C ARG A 5 4.91 -7.39 16.45
N HIS A 6 5.25 -6.18 16.91
CA HIS A 6 5.62 -5.93 18.31
C HIS A 6 4.47 -6.25 19.29
N LEU A 7 3.24 -5.93 18.90
CA LEU A 7 2.02 -6.24 19.67
C LEU A 7 1.60 -7.71 19.57
N LYS A 8 2.36 -8.55 18.85
CA LYS A 8 2.05 -9.95 18.53
C LYS A 8 0.81 -10.15 17.65
N GLU A 9 0.37 -9.10 16.97
CA GLU A 9 -0.70 -9.11 15.95
C GLU A 9 -0.15 -9.58 14.60
N THR A 10 0.42 -10.79 14.55
CA THR A 10 1.18 -11.29 13.39
C THR A 10 0.31 -11.42 12.13
N ALA A 11 -0.91 -11.93 12.26
CA ALA A 11 -1.81 -12.09 11.11
C ALA A 11 -2.17 -10.75 10.47
N ALA A 12 -2.45 -9.72 11.28
CA ALA A 12 -2.73 -8.37 10.81
C ALA A 12 -1.47 -7.73 10.18
N ALA A 13 -0.30 -7.97 10.77
CA ALA A 13 0.97 -7.51 10.22
C ALA A 13 1.23 -8.10 8.82
N ASP A 14 1.05 -9.41 8.66
CA ASP A 14 1.27 -10.10 7.40
C ASP A 14 0.23 -9.69 6.34
N ALA A 15 -1.04 -9.49 6.74
CA ALA A 15 -2.08 -8.98 5.84
C ALA A 15 -1.75 -7.56 5.34
N MET A 16 -1.36 -6.66 6.25
CA MET A 16 -0.93 -5.30 5.91
C MET A 16 0.28 -5.30 4.97
N GLU A 17 1.29 -6.13 5.24
CA GLU A 17 2.49 -6.22 4.40
C GLU A 17 2.18 -6.73 2.99
N ARG A 18 1.33 -7.77 2.87
CA ARG A 18 0.86 -8.26 1.56
C ARG A 18 0.05 -7.22 0.79
N ALA A 19 -0.85 -6.50 1.46
CA ALA A 19 -1.67 -5.47 0.84
C ALA A 19 -0.81 -4.31 0.28
N ILE A 20 0.16 -3.83 1.07
CA ILE A 20 1.11 -2.80 0.63
C ILE A 20 1.92 -3.30 -0.58
N ALA A 21 2.44 -4.54 -0.53
CA ALA A 21 3.20 -5.12 -1.63
C ALA A 21 2.39 -5.18 -2.93
N ALA A 22 1.13 -5.63 -2.86
CA ALA A 22 0.24 -5.71 -4.02
C ALA A 22 -0.06 -4.33 -4.64
N VAL A 23 -0.29 -3.29 -3.83
CA VAL A 23 -0.53 -1.92 -4.34
C VAL A 23 0.71 -1.38 -5.06
N ILE A 24 1.90 -1.62 -4.51
CA ILE A 24 3.16 -1.19 -5.11
C ILE A 24 3.44 -1.96 -6.40
N GLU A 25 3.26 -3.28 -6.40
CA GLU A 25 3.46 -4.13 -7.59
C GLU A 25 2.54 -3.74 -8.74
N GLU A 26 1.28 -3.41 -8.45
CA GLU A 26 0.35 -2.92 -9.47
C GLU A 26 0.71 -1.54 -10.02
N GLY A 27 1.35 -0.69 -9.21
CA GLY A 27 1.83 0.64 -9.60
C GLY A 27 0.75 1.64 -10.04
N ARG A 28 -0.54 1.27 -10.00
CA ARG A 28 -1.67 2.11 -10.44
C ARG A 28 -2.00 3.20 -9.44
N ALA A 29 -2.20 2.84 -8.18
CA ALA A 29 -2.58 3.74 -7.09
C ALA A 29 -1.40 4.02 -6.15
N VAL A 30 -0.33 4.62 -6.69
CA VAL A 30 0.86 5.03 -5.94
C VAL A 30 1.16 6.51 -6.13
N THR A 31 1.83 7.11 -5.15
CA THR A 31 2.30 8.51 -5.20
C THR A 31 3.42 8.69 -6.22
N TYR A 32 3.64 9.95 -6.62
CA TYR A 32 4.56 10.32 -7.70
C TYR A 32 6.01 9.82 -7.50
N ASP A 33 6.44 9.65 -6.25
CA ASP A 33 7.77 9.18 -5.87
C ASP A 33 7.98 7.68 -6.13
N LEU A 34 6.89 6.90 -6.20
CA LEU A 34 6.90 5.47 -6.48
C LEU A 34 6.62 5.14 -7.95
N LYS A 35 6.25 6.12 -8.77
CA LYS A 35 6.07 5.93 -10.21
C LYS A 35 7.42 5.74 -10.89
N SER A 36 7.45 4.91 -11.94
CA SER A 36 8.65 4.74 -12.79
C SER A 36 9.10 6.07 -13.40
N ARG A 37 8.14 6.96 -13.68
CA ARG A 37 8.36 8.32 -14.15
C ARG A 37 7.63 9.27 -13.20
N ARG A 38 8.34 10.26 -12.64
CA ARG A 38 7.79 11.15 -11.60
C ARG A 38 6.67 12.07 -12.07
N ASP A 39 6.66 12.46 -13.34
CA ASP A 39 5.62 13.28 -13.97
C ASP A 39 4.55 12.43 -14.67
N ASP A 40 4.40 11.17 -14.26
CA ASP A 40 3.30 10.31 -14.69
C ASP A 40 1.95 10.90 -14.18
N PRO A 41 1.03 11.29 -15.08
CA PRO A 41 -0.23 11.91 -14.69
C PRO A 41 -1.17 10.94 -13.94
N THR A 42 -0.85 9.65 -13.86
CA THR A 42 -1.59 8.64 -13.11
C THR A 42 -1.17 8.53 -11.64
N SER A 43 -0.23 9.36 -11.17
CA SER A 43 0.10 9.41 -9.74
C SER A 43 -1.11 9.87 -8.92
N VAL A 44 -1.35 9.20 -7.79
CA VAL A 44 -2.43 9.57 -6.86
C VAL A 44 -1.86 10.23 -5.61
N GLY A 45 -2.72 10.86 -4.81
CA GLY A 45 -2.36 11.42 -3.52
C GLY A 45 -2.30 10.34 -2.43
N THR A 46 -1.75 10.73 -1.27
CA THR A 46 -1.50 9.83 -0.14
C THR A 46 -2.77 9.11 0.35
N SER A 47 -3.90 9.81 0.45
CA SER A 47 -5.15 9.19 0.92
C SER A 47 -5.65 8.11 -0.04
N GLN A 48 -5.49 8.31 -1.35
CA GLN A 48 -5.90 7.30 -2.35
C GLN A 48 -5.01 6.06 -2.31
N VAL A 49 -3.73 6.19 -1.94
CA VAL A 49 -2.89 5.01 -1.66
C VAL A 49 -3.40 4.26 -0.43
N ALA A 50 -3.81 4.97 0.62
CA ALA A 50 -4.40 4.35 1.80
C ALA A 50 -5.71 3.63 1.48
N ASP A 51 -6.58 4.24 0.68
CA ASP A 51 -7.83 3.62 0.21
C ASP A 51 -7.55 2.33 -0.57
N ALA A 52 -6.58 2.35 -1.50
CA ALA A 52 -6.17 1.17 -2.25
C ALA A 52 -5.63 0.04 -1.35
N ILE A 53 -4.88 0.38 -0.29
CA ILE A 53 -4.42 -0.61 0.69
C ILE A 53 -5.61 -1.21 1.46
N VAL A 54 -6.59 -0.39 1.87
CA VAL A 54 -7.80 -0.86 2.56
C VAL A 54 -8.62 -1.79 1.66
N GLU A 55 -8.77 -1.46 0.39
CA GLU A 55 -9.43 -2.32 -0.59
C GLU A 55 -8.75 -3.70 -0.69
N LYS A 56 -7.42 -3.75 -0.69
CA LYS A 56 -6.65 -5.03 -0.69
C LYS A 56 -6.78 -5.82 0.60
N LEU A 57 -7.12 -5.19 1.72
CA LEU A 57 -7.38 -5.87 2.99
C LEU A 57 -8.80 -6.45 3.07
N ALA A 58 -9.75 -5.89 2.31
CA ALA A 58 -11.14 -6.30 2.32
C ALA A 58 -11.47 -7.46 1.37
N GLY A 59 -10.56 -7.78 0.44
CA GLY A 59 -10.65 -8.93 -0.48
C GLY A 59 -9.80 -10.11 -0.03
#